data_AF-A0A411G5V2-F1
#
_entry.id   AF-A0A411G5V2-F1
#
_cell.length_a   1.000
_cell.length_b   1.000
_cell.length_c   1.000
_cell.angle_alpha   90.00
_cell.angle_beta   90.00
_cell.angle_gamma   90.00
#
_symmetry.space_group_name_H-M   'P 1'
#
loop_
_entity.id
_entity.type
_entity.pdbx_description
1 polymer ?
#
loop_
_entity_poly.entity_id
_entity_poly.type
_entity_poly.pdbx_seq_one_letter_code
_entity_poly.pdbx_strand_id
1 'polypeptide(L)'
;MDQRITWSLIIAGVIVIAGAAIWGLWYLLKENQGPEMKKKLKKELNEIVENASVNALDAFISQKSKAFIEDTAALGQVKTDAVITLTDTELAARKAALLTTYTSTDNAKINSVVVTAASDCLTTAQKKIDAAIEKEAKEIIKNLISKKIKDKASSLCEKEAKSATDKDVYNLVEHGSNDENTAKDKIKEKAQQEAMKKVEAIINNDQWLIIKTAVQTEGKEALKKNLTEIIKKNDLIDETILTIANVPKKS
;
A
#
# COMPACT_ATOMS: atom_id res chain seq x y z
N MET A 1 38.63 -37.35 -41.87
CA MET A 1 38.46 -36.41 -40.74
C MET A 1 36.97 -36.20 -40.58
N ASP A 2 36.41 -36.56 -39.42
CA ASP A 2 34.96 -36.67 -39.21
C ASP A 2 34.30 -35.27 -39.25
N GLN A 3 33.23 -35.10 -40.03
CA GLN A 3 32.54 -33.80 -40.22
C GLN A 3 32.09 -33.20 -38.88
N ARG A 4 31.84 -34.03 -37.87
CA ARG A 4 31.44 -33.60 -36.52
C ARG A 4 32.55 -32.86 -35.76
N ILE A 5 33.83 -33.15 -36.06
CA ILE A 5 34.99 -32.49 -35.45
C ILE A 5 35.24 -31.12 -36.12
N THR A 6 35.00 -31.02 -37.42
CA THR A 6 35.14 -29.76 -38.16
C THR A 6 34.07 -28.73 -37.78
N TRP A 7 32.82 -29.17 -37.55
CA TRP A 7 31.74 -28.30 -37.08
C TRP A 7 31.92 -27.84 -35.63
N SER A 8 32.48 -28.67 -34.74
CA SER A 8 32.74 -28.29 -33.35
C SER A 8 33.92 -27.31 -33.20
N LEU A 9 34.94 -27.39 -34.06
CA LEU A 9 36.01 -26.39 -34.14
C LEU A 9 35.53 -25.03 -34.69
N ILE A 10 34.59 -25.02 -35.64
CA ILE A 10 34.00 -23.77 -36.17
C ILE A 10 33.10 -23.12 -35.12
N ILE A 11 32.29 -23.89 -34.39
CA ILE A 11 31.42 -23.36 -33.33
C ILE A 11 32.25 -22.84 -32.15
N ALA A 12 33.30 -23.54 -31.73
CA ALA A 12 34.21 -23.06 -30.68
C ALA A 12 35.00 -21.81 -31.11
N GLY A 13 35.45 -21.75 -32.37
CA GLY A 13 36.12 -20.56 -32.93
C GLY A 13 35.21 -19.34 -33.02
N VAL A 14 33.94 -19.51 -33.42
CA VAL A 14 32.96 -18.41 -33.53
C VAL A 14 32.54 -17.89 -32.16
N ILE A 15 32.43 -18.74 -31.12
CA ILE A 15 32.08 -18.31 -29.76
C ILE A 15 33.23 -17.52 -29.11
N VAL A 16 34.49 -17.94 -29.31
CA VAL A 16 35.67 -17.23 -28.76
C VAL A 16 35.92 -15.91 -29.50
N ILE A 17 35.76 -15.88 -30.82
CA ILE A 17 35.93 -14.64 -31.62
C ILE A 17 34.77 -13.67 -31.38
N ALA A 18 33.52 -14.15 -31.24
CA ALA A 18 32.40 -13.28 -30.87
C ALA A 18 32.58 -12.72 -29.44
N GLY A 19 33.00 -13.53 -28.47
CA GLY A 19 33.26 -13.06 -27.10
C GLY A 19 34.36 -11.99 -27.01
N ALA A 20 35.46 -12.15 -27.76
CA ALA A 20 36.58 -11.20 -27.78
C ALA A 20 36.29 -9.95 -28.64
N ALA A 21 35.59 -10.10 -29.78
CA ALA A 21 35.17 -8.98 -30.60
C ALA A 21 34.08 -8.15 -29.89
N ILE A 22 33.20 -8.77 -29.10
CA ILE A 22 32.20 -8.07 -28.27
C ILE A 22 32.88 -7.33 -27.12
N TRP A 23 33.88 -7.92 -26.44
CA TRP A 23 34.70 -7.22 -25.45
C TRP A 23 35.47 -6.04 -26.07
N GLY A 24 36.03 -6.20 -27.27
CA GLY A 24 36.72 -5.14 -28.01
C GLY A 24 35.78 -4.03 -28.49
N LEU A 25 34.58 -4.38 -28.99
CA LEU A 25 33.56 -3.41 -29.39
C LEU A 25 32.97 -2.69 -28.18
N TRP A 26 32.84 -3.36 -27.03
CA TRP A 26 32.42 -2.78 -25.76
C TRP A 26 33.50 -1.86 -25.18
N TYR A 27 34.78 -2.23 -25.26
CA TYR A 27 35.92 -1.39 -24.89
C TYR A 27 36.04 -0.15 -25.80
N LEU A 28 35.76 -0.28 -27.11
CA LEU A 28 35.72 0.85 -28.05
C LEU A 28 34.46 1.72 -27.86
N LEU A 29 33.31 1.14 -27.49
CA LEU A 29 32.15 1.91 -27.05
C LEU A 29 32.45 2.68 -25.76
N LYS A 30 33.24 2.11 -24.85
CA LYS A 30 33.66 2.70 -23.56
C LYS A 30 34.55 3.93 -23.74
N GLU A 31 35.38 3.96 -24.77
CA GLU A 31 36.19 5.16 -25.14
C GLU A 31 35.29 6.34 -25.59
N ASN A 32 34.07 6.05 -26.03
CA ASN A 32 33.06 7.03 -26.44
C ASN A 32 31.91 7.22 -25.43
N GLN A 33 31.81 6.40 -24.38
CA GLN A 33 30.88 6.63 -23.28
C GLN A 33 31.48 7.69 -22.34
N GLY A 34 31.23 8.95 -22.68
CA GLY A 34 31.69 10.09 -21.90
C GLY A 34 31.26 10.02 -20.42
N PRO A 35 31.91 10.80 -19.54
CA PRO A 35 31.64 10.84 -18.09
C PRO A 35 30.16 11.07 -17.75
N GLU A 36 29.41 11.71 -18.65
CA GLU A 36 27.95 11.91 -18.55
C GLU A 36 27.14 10.60 -18.56
N MET A 37 27.51 9.61 -19.38
CA MET A 37 26.77 8.33 -19.41
C MET A 37 26.98 7.52 -18.14
N LYS A 38 28.22 7.45 -17.63
CA LYS A 38 28.51 6.78 -16.34
C LYS A 38 27.75 7.45 -15.19
N LYS A 39 27.70 8.78 -15.18
CA LYS A 39 26.95 9.56 -14.19
C LYS A 39 25.45 9.28 -14.26
N LYS A 40 24.89 9.21 -15.48
CA LYS A 40 23.47 8.87 -15.69
C LYS A 40 23.15 7.45 -15.23
N LEU A 41 23.95 6.46 -15.62
CA LEU A 41 23.76 5.06 -15.22
C LEU A 41 23.88 4.89 -13.70
N LYS A 42 24.87 5.53 -13.06
CA LYS A 42 25.00 5.53 -11.60
C LYS A 42 23.77 6.14 -10.91
N LYS A 43 23.22 7.23 -11.46
CA LYS A 43 22.00 7.85 -10.94
C LYS A 43 20.80 6.90 -11.06
N GLU A 44 20.58 6.30 -12.23
CA GLU A 44 19.51 5.33 -12.45
C GLU A 44 19.62 4.14 -11.49
N LEU A 45 20.83 3.60 -11.29
CA LEU A 45 21.05 2.48 -10.38
C LEU A 45 20.78 2.86 -8.91
N ASN A 46 21.17 4.06 -8.50
CA ASN A 46 20.84 4.56 -7.16
C ASN A 46 19.33 4.71 -6.97
N GLU A 47 18.61 5.24 -7.97
CA GLU A 47 17.14 5.33 -7.93
C GLU A 47 16.49 3.94 -7.88
N ILE A 48 17.03 2.95 -8.59
CA ILE A 48 16.56 1.55 -8.52
C ILE A 48 16.74 1.00 -7.10
N VAL A 49 17.90 1.23 -6.47
CA VAL A 49 18.19 0.76 -5.10
C VAL A 49 17.30 1.46 -4.08
N GLU A 50 17.10 2.77 -4.20
CA GLU A 50 16.20 3.54 -3.36
C GLU A 50 14.76 3.02 -3.46
N ASN A 51 14.24 2.87 -4.69
CA ASN A 51 12.90 2.33 -4.93
C ASN A 51 12.76 0.88 -4.43
N ALA A 52 13.78 0.05 -4.59
CA ALA A 52 13.78 -1.31 -4.05
C ALA A 52 13.66 -1.33 -2.52
N SER A 53 14.33 -0.40 -1.83
CA SER A 53 14.23 -0.26 -0.37
C SER A 53 12.84 0.19 0.08
N VAL A 54 12.23 1.15 -0.64
CA VAL A 54 10.86 1.62 -0.39
C VAL A 54 9.86 0.49 -0.62
N ASN A 55 10.00 -0.27 -1.71
CA ASN A 55 9.15 -1.40 -2.02
C ASN A 55 9.22 -2.50 -0.95
N ALA A 56 10.42 -2.80 -0.42
CA ALA A 56 10.57 -3.73 0.69
C ALA A 56 9.80 -3.26 1.93
N LEU A 57 9.94 -1.97 2.26
CA LEU A 57 9.28 -1.36 3.41
C LEU A 57 7.75 -1.36 3.25
N ASP A 58 7.24 -0.99 2.08
CA ASP A 58 5.80 -0.97 1.79
C ASP A 58 5.20 -2.39 1.76
N ALA A 59 5.95 -3.39 1.29
CA ALA A 59 5.54 -4.80 1.36
C ALA A 59 5.42 -5.27 2.81
N PHE A 60 6.42 -4.96 3.66
CA PHE A 60 6.38 -5.29 5.09
C PHE A 60 5.23 -4.58 5.81
N ILE A 61 5.03 -3.29 5.55
CA ILE A 61 3.91 -2.50 6.09
C ILE A 61 2.58 -3.12 5.69
N SER A 62 2.43 -3.50 4.42
CA SER A 62 1.20 -4.11 3.89
C SER A 62 0.90 -5.43 4.59
N GLN A 63 1.91 -6.28 4.79
CA GLN A 63 1.78 -7.54 5.52
C GLN A 63 1.35 -7.32 6.97
N LYS A 64 2.03 -6.41 7.69
CA LYS A 64 1.72 -6.12 9.09
C LYS A 64 0.37 -5.45 9.27
N SER A 65 0.00 -4.55 8.36
CA SER A 65 -1.32 -3.90 8.35
C SER A 65 -2.44 -4.90 8.11
N LYS A 66 -2.26 -5.82 7.15
CA LYS A 66 -3.22 -6.89 6.88
C LYS A 66 -3.39 -7.79 8.12
N ALA A 67 -2.28 -8.25 8.70
CA ALA A 67 -2.32 -9.08 9.91
C ALA A 67 -2.99 -8.39 11.10
N PHE A 68 -2.76 -7.08 11.29
CA PHE A 68 -3.44 -6.32 12.34
C PHE A 68 -4.96 -6.21 12.08
N ILE A 69 -5.36 -5.94 10.84
CA ILE A 69 -6.78 -5.78 10.47
C ILE A 69 -7.54 -7.11 10.56
N GLU A 70 -6.88 -8.22 10.24
CA GLU A 70 -7.45 -9.58 10.35
C GLU A 70 -7.52 -10.06 11.81
N ASP A 71 -6.70 -9.51 12.72
CA ASP A 71 -6.81 -9.71 14.16
C ASP A 71 -8.03 -8.94 14.70
N THR A 72 -9.15 -9.65 14.83
CA THR A 72 -10.44 -9.09 15.28
C THR A 72 -10.36 -8.48 16.67
N ALA A 73 -9.51 -9.00 17.56
CA ALA A 73 -9.31 -8.43 18.89
C ALA A 73 -8.54 -7.10 18.79
N ALA A 74 -7.48 -7.04 17.99
CA ALA A 74 -6.71 -5.81 17.80
C ALA A 74 -7.53 -4.71 17.11
N LEU A 75 -8.27 -5.06 16.05
CA LEU A 75 -9.21 -4.14 15.39
C LEU A 75 -10.32 -3.71 16.34
N GLY A 76 -10.85 -4.63 17.17
CA GLY A 76 -11.84 -4.34 18.20
C GLY A 76 -11.35 -3.30 19.22
N GLN A 77 -10.08 -3.37 19.62
CA GLN A 77 -9.47 -2.37 20.53
C GLN A 77 -9.46 -0.96 19.92
N VAL A 78 -9.15 -0.83 18.63
CA VAL A 78 -9.21 0.47 17.92
C VAL A 78 -10.65 0.99 17.86
N LYS A 79 -11.63 0.09 17.63
CA LYS A 79 -13.05 0.42 17.59
C LYS A 79 -13.70 0.56 18.97
N THR A 80 -12.96 0.35 20.06
CA THR A 80 -13.52 0.40 21.40
C THR A 80 -14.02 1.82 21.69
N ASP A 81 -15.25 1.93 22.19
CA ASP A 81 -15.98 3.18 22.43
C ASP A 81 -16.35 3.97 21.18
N ALA A 82 -16.03 3.48 19.97
CA ALA A 82 -16.48 4.04 18.71
C ALA A 82 -17.87 3.52 18.35
N VAL A 83 -18.83 3.74 19.24
CA VAL A 83 -20.22 3.30 19.09
C VAL A 83 -21.09 4.53 18.84
N ILE A 84 -21.84 4.47 17.75
CA ILE A 84 -22.91 5.42 17.46
C ILE A 84 -24.20 4.63 17.58
N THR A 85 -25.04 4.99 18.54
CA THR A 85 -26.36 4.39 18.69
C THR A 85 -27.37 5.28 18.01
N LEU A 86 -27.94 4.83 16.90
CA LEU A 86 -29.08 5.51 16.28
C LEU A 86 -30.33 5.35 17.13
N THR A 87 -31.05 6.46 17.30
CA THR A 87 -32.34 6.48 18.01
C THR A 87 -33.51 6.71 17.05
N ASP A 88 -34.70 6.25 17.46
CA ASP A 88 -35.96 6.50 16.76
C ASP A 88 -36.19 8.01 16.52
N THR A 89 -35.77 8.85 17.47
CA THR A 89 -35.90 10.31 17.39
C THR A 89 -35.05 10.88 16.26
N GLU A 90 -33.81 10.40 16.09
CA GLU A 90 -32.92 10.85 15.02
C GLU A 90 -33.43 10.42 13.65
N LEU A 91 -33.92 9.18 13.50
CA LEU A 91 -34.50 8.73 12.23
C LEU A 91 -35.78 9.51 11.90
N ALA A 92 -36.65 9.77 12.88
CA ALA A 92 -37.85 10.56 12.69
C ALA A 92 -37.52 12.00 12.27
N ALA A 93 -36.49 12.62 12.88
CA ALA A 93 -36.03 13.96 12.52
C ALA A 93 -35.47 14.01 11.09
N ARG A 94 -34.64 13.03 10.70
CA ARG A 94 -34.10 12.92 9.33
C ARG A 94 -35.20 12.65 8.29
N LYS A 95 -36.15 11.77 8.60
CA LYS A 95 -37.34 11.53 7.78
C LYS A 95 -38.14 12.82 7.57
N ALA A 96 -38.39 13.58 8.63
CA ALA A 96 -39.09 14.87 8.54
C ALA A 96 -38.33 15.87 7.66
N ALA A 97 -37.01 15.94 7.77
CA ALA A 97 -36.18 16.78 6.91
C ALA A 97 -36.28 16.38 5.42
N LEU A 98 -36.22 15.08 5.10
CA LEU A 98 -36.39 14.59 3.73
C LEU A 98 -37.75 14.98 3.13
N LEU A 99 -38.83 14.92 3.91
CA LEU A 99 -40.17 15.30 3.43
C LEU A 99 -40.26 16.77 2.98
N THR A 100 -39.40 17.65 3.51
CA THR A 100 -39.34 19.06 3.07
C THR A 100 -38.58 19.27 1.76
N THR A 101 -37.81 18.27 1.33
CA THR A 101 -36.90 18.34 0.16
C THR A 101 -37.46 17.62 -1.08
N TYR A 102 -38.39 16.68 -0.87
CA TYR A 102 -38.95 15.80 -1.89
C TYR A 102 -40.34 16.21 -2.36
N THR A 103 -40.77 15.68 -3.52
CA THR A 103 -42.08 16.00 -4.11
C THR A 103 -43.21 15.36 -3.30
N SER A 104 -44.45 15.82 -3.47
CA SER A 104 -45.62 15.22 -2.81
C SER A 104 -45.79 13.72 -3.10
N THR A 105 -45.46 13.28 -4.32
CA THR A 105 -45.49 11.87 -4.73
C THR A 105 -44.42 11.05 -4.01
N ASP A 106 -43.20 11.58 -3.88
CA ASP A 106 -42.10 10.92 -3.16
C ASP A 106 -42.33 10.93 -1.65
N ASN A 107 -42.95 11.98 -1.12
CA ASN A 107 -43.28 12.13 0.30
C ASN A 107 -44.21 11.02 0.79
N ALA A 108 -45.14 10.54 -0.03
CA ALA A 108 -45.99 9.40 0.32
C ALA A 108 -45.15 8.12 0.54
N LYS A 109 -44.17 7.87 -0.33
CA LYS A 109 -43.26 6.72 -0.20
C LYS A 109 -42.36 6.86 1.02
N ILE A 110 -41.74 8.03 1.22
CA ILE A 110 -40.92 8.32 2.40
C ILE A 110 -41.74 8.16 3.68
N ASN A 111 -42.99 8.63 3.70
CA ASN A 111 -43.88 8.47 4.85
C ASN A 111 -44.20 7.01 5.20
N SER A 112 -44.25 6.11 4.21
CA SER A 112 -44.46 4.68 4.45
C SER A 112 -43.29 3.97 5.14
N VAL A 113 -42.09 4.57 5.18
CA VAL A 113 -40.92 3.98 5.87
C VAL A 113 -41.11 4.02 7.39
N VAL A 114 -41.12 2.85 8.01
CA VAL A 114 -41.18 2.72 9.49
C VAL A 114 -39.81 3.03 10.08
N VAL A 115 -39.76 3.94 11.06
CA VAL A 115 -38.52 4.48 11.65
C VAL A 115 -38.43 4.25 13.17
N THR A 116 -38.94 3.11 13.63
CA THR A 116 -38.94 2.72 15.04
C THR A 116 -37.82 1.72 15.37
N ALA A 117 -37.59 1.46 16.65
CA ALA A 117 -36.50 0.61 17.16
C ALA A 117 -36.47 -0.82 16.56
N ALA A 118 -37.62 -1.34 16.14
CA ALA A 118 -37.77 -2.66 15.54
C ALA A 118 -37.79 -2.65 14.01
N SER A 119 -37.53 -1.50 13.37
CA SER A 119 -37.66 -1.38 11.92
C SER A 119 -36.41 -1.85 11.17
N ASP A 120 -36.64 -2.38 9.97
CA ASP A 120 -35.56 -2.70 9.03
C ASP A 120 -34.74 -1.46 8.66
N CYS A 121 -35.36 -0.27 8.74
CA CYS A 121 -34.69 1.00 8.49
C CYS A 121 -33.62 1.29 9.53
N LEU A 122 -33.94 1.16 10.83
CA LEU A 122 -32.97 1.36 11.90
C LEU A 122 -31.83 0.34 11.81
N THR A 123 -32.19 -0.95 11.65
CA THR A 123 -31.20 -2.03 11.55
C THR A 123 -30.25 -1.83 10.36
N THR A 124 -30.78 -1.43 9.21
CA THR A 124 -29.98 -1.19 7.99
C THR A 124 -29.11 0.05 8.13
N ALA A 125 -29.65 1.14 8.70
CA ALA A 125 -28.90 2.36 8.92
C ALA A 125 -27.74 2.12 9.91
N GLN A 126 -28.01 1.40 11.01
CA GLN A 126 -26.99 1.04 11.98
C GLN A 126 -25.87 0.20 11.34
N LYS A 127 -26.22 -0.83 10.55
CA LYS A 127 -25.23 -1.64 9.82
C LYS A 127 -24.36 -0.79 8.88
N LYS A 128 -24.93 0.20 8.20
CA LYS A 128 -24.17 1.10 7.34
C LYS A 128 -23.22 1.99 8.15
N ILE A 129 -23.64 2.49 9.31
CA ILE A 129 -22.78 3.26 10.22
C ILE A 129 -21.65 2.38 10.74
N ASP A 130 -21.94 1.17 11.21
CA ASP A 130 -20.93 0.22 11.70
C ASP A 130 -19.90 -0.12 10.61
N ALA A 131 -20.36 -0.29 9.37
CA ALA A 131 -19.48 -0.52 8.22
C ALA A 131 -18.61 0.71 7.89
N ALA A 132 -19.15 1.92 8.02
CA ALA A 132 -18.40 3.16 7.82
C ALA A 132 -17.34 3.36 8.91
N ILE A 133 -17.68 3.11 10.18
CA ILE A 133 -16.74 3.11 11.31
C ILE A 133 -15.62 2.09 11.06
N GLU A 134 -15.97 0.88 10.61
CA GLU A 134 -14.99 -0.15 10.31
C GLU A 134 -14.06 0.23 9.16
N LYS A 135 -14.58 0.85 8.10
CA LYS A 135 -13.78 1.33 6.97
C LYS A 135 -12.79 2.40 7.44
N GLU A 136 -13.28 3.41 8.17
CA GLU A 136 -12.43 4.47 8.70
C GLU A 136 -11.35 3.91 9.64
N ALA A 137 -11.72 2.98 10.54
CA ALA A 137 -10.78 2.33 11.44
C ALA A 137 -9.65 1.63 10.67
N LYS A 138 -9.98 0.89 9.60
CA LYS A 138 -9.00 0.22 8.74
C LYS A 138 -8.06 1.22 8.05
N GLU A 139 -8.57 2.35 7.60
CA GLU A 139 -7.77 3.42 6.97
C GLU A 139 -6.82 4.08 7.98
N ILE A 140 -7.32 4.43 9.17
CA ILE A 140 -6.52 4.96 10.28
C ILE A 140 -5.39 3.97 10.65
N ILE A 141 -5.71 2.69 10.82
CA ILE A 141 -4.73 1.64 11.16
C ILE A 141 -3.62 1.57 10.12
N LYS A 142 -3.96 1.51 8.82
CA LYS A 142 -2.97 1.46 7.73
C LYS A 142 -2.03 2.67 7.79
N ASN A 143 -2.58 3.86 7.99
CA ASN A 143 -1.82 5.09 8.06
C ASN A 143 -0.88 5.13 9.27
N LEU A 144 -1.37 4.72 10.45
CA LEU A 144 -0.57 4.70 11.67
C LEU A 144 0.55 3.65 11.62
N ILE A 145 0.26 2.43 11.14
CA ILE A 145 1.28 1.38 10.98
C ILE A 145 2.35 1.84 10.00
N SER A 146 1.93 2.37 8.83
CA SER A 146 2.84 2.88 7.82
C SER A 146 3.77 3.95 8.38
N LYS A 147 3.19 4.98 9.04
CA LYS A 147 3.95 6.05 9.66
C LYS A 147 4.97 5.52 10.68
N LYS A 148 4.52 4.70 11.64
CA LYS A 148 5.38 4.20 12.72
C LYS A 148 6.53 3.31 12.22
N ILE A 149 6.28 2.50 11.20
CA ILE A 149 7.32 1.67 10.60
C ILE A 149 8.28 2.53 9.76
N LYS A 150 7.77 3.46 8.95
CA LYS A 150 8.61 4.36 8.13
C LYS A 150 9.52 5.22 9.00
N ASP A 151 8.99 5.83 10.06
CA ASP A 151 9.76 6.66 11.00
C ASP A 151 10.92 5.89 11.65
N LYS A 152 10.75 4.58 11.90
CA LYS A 152 11.77 3.73 12.52
C LYS A 152 12.76 3.13 11.54
N ALA A 153 12.32 2.72 10.35
CA ALA A 153 13.09 1.83 9.49
C ALA A 153 13.53 2.44 8.16
N SER A 154 12.87 3.49 7.65
CA SER A 154 13.05 3.97 6.26
C SER A 154 14.52 4.29 5.93
N SER A 155 15.15 5.18 6.70
CA SER A 155 16.55 5.58 6.46
C SER A 155 17.54 4.42 6.67
N LEU A 156 17.26 3.51 7.59
CA LEU A 156 18.14 2.38 7.88
C LEU A 156 18.07 1.31 6.78
N CYS A 157 16.89 1.06 6.23
CA CYS A 157 16.69 0.14 5.11
C CYS A 157 17.33 0.67 3.82
N GLU A 158 17.19 1.96 3.54
CA GLU A 158 17.84 2.59 2.39
C GLU A 158 19.37 2.50 2.48
N LYS A 159 19.93 2.78 3.67
CA LYS A 159 21.37 2.67 3.91
C LYS A 159 21.87 1.24 3.73
N GLU A 160 21.14 0.25 4.23
CA GLU A 160 21.50 -1.16 4.10
C GLU A 160 21.45 -1.61 2.63
N ALA A 161 20.39 -1.24 1.91
CA ALA A 161 20.23 -1.55 0.49
C ALA A 161 21.37 -0.95 -0.36
N LYS A 162 21.73 0.31 -0.10
CA LYS A 162 22.87 0.98 -0.76
C LYS A 162 24.19 0.27 -0.43
N SER A 163 24.45 -0.02 0.84
CA SER A 163 25.68 -0.69 1.24
C SER A 163 25.82 -2.08 0.63
N ALA A 164 24.73 -2.85 0.54
CA ALA A 164 24.73 -4.19 -0.01
C ALA A 164 24.97 -4.22 -1.52
N THR A 165 24.56 -3.17 -2.24
CA THR A 165 24.63 -3.08 -3.70
C THR A 165 25.78 -2.21 -4.22
N ASP A 166 26.48 -1.47 -3.36
CA ASP A 166 27.54 -0.51 -3.75
C ASP A 166 28.59 -1.11 -4.70
N LYS A 167 29.07 -2.32 -4.37
CA LYS A 167 30.04 -3.03 -5.22
C LYS A 167 29.45 -3.44 -6.59
N ASP A 168 28.19 -3.86 -6.61
CA ASP A 168 27.53 -4.32 -7.84
C ASP A 168 27.20 -3.12 -8.75
N VAL A 169 26.78 -2.00 -8.16
CA VAL A 169 26.60 -0.72 -8.85
C VAL A 169 27.92 -0.21 -9.41
N TYR A 170 29.00 -0.20 -8.61
CA TYR A 170 30.33 0.20 -9.07
C TYR A 170 30.79 -0.66 -10.25
N ASN A 171 30.66 -1.99 -10.13
CA ASN A 171 31.07 -2.90 -11.18
C ASN A 171 30.27 -2.69 -12.46
N LEU A 172 28.95 -2.49 -12.38
CA LEU A 172 28.12 -2.23 -13.54
C LEU A 172 28.45 -0.88 -14.22
N VAL A 173 28.78 0.15 -13.43
CA VAL A 173 29.15 1.46 -13.97
C VAL A 173 30.55 1.46 -14.59
N GLU A 174 31.52 0.77 -13.99
CA GLU A 174 32.92 0.78 -14.43
C GLU A 174 33.26 -0.29 -15.46
N HIS A 175 32.63 -1.46 -15.36
CA HIS A 175 32.91 -2.64 -16.17
C HIS A 175 31.74 -3.08 -17.05
N GLY A 176 30.58 -2.43 -16.93
CA GLY A 176 29.39 -2.75 -17.71
C GLY A 176 28.89 -4.18 -17.51
N SER A 177 27.95 -4.56 -18.37
CA SER A 177 27.43 -5.91 -18.46
C SER A 177 27.04 -6.19 -19.90
N ASN A 178 27.21 -7.44 -20.34
CA ASN A 178 26.67 -7.91 -21.61
C ASN A 178 25.13 -7.96 -21.61
N ASP A 179 24.53 -7.93 -20.42
CA ASP A 179 23.09 -7.83 -20.20
C ASP A 179 22.86 -6.85 -19.03
N GLU A 180 22.68 -5.57 -19.36
CA GLU A 180 22.48 -4.49 -18.39
C GLU A 180 21.17 -4.64 -17.62
N ASN A 181 20.10 -5.11 -18.26
CA ASN A 181 18.79 -5.28 -17.63
C ASN A 181 18.84 -6.37 -16.56
N THR A 182 19.42 -7.53 -16.89
CA THR A 182 19.61 -8.60 -15.90
C THR A 182 20.50 -8.14 -14.74
N ALA A 183 21.51 -7.30 -14.99
CA ALA A 183 22.34 -6.74 -13.93
C ALA A 183 21.57 -5.74 -13.04
N LYS A 184 20.76 -4.87 -13.64
CA LYS A 184 19.84 -3.95 -12.94
C LYS A 184 18.85 -4.72 -12.07
N ASP A 185 18.26 -5.79 -12.58
CA ASP A 185 17.31 -6.63 -11.84
C ASP A 185 17.98 -7.32 -10.65
N LYS A 186 19.19 -7.86 -10.81
CA LYS A 186 19.95 -8.44 -9.67
C LYS A 186 20.26 -7.41 -8.59
N ILE A 187 20.64 -6.19 -8.96
CA ILE A 187 20.88 -5.09 -8.01
C ILE A 187 19.59 -4.75 -7.26
N LYS A 188 18.48 -4.63 -8.00
CA LYS A 188 17.15 -4.38 -7.42
C LYS A 188 16.74 -5.47 -6.43
N GLU A 189 16.82 -6.74 -6.83
CA GLU A 189 16.46 -7.88 -5.98
C GLU A 189 17.30 -7.93 -4.71
N LYS A 190 18.62 -7.75 -4.84
CA LYS A 190 19.54 -7.72 -3.71
C LYS A 190 19.24 -6.55 -2.76
N ALA A 191 19.04 -5.35 -3.29
CA ALA A 191 18.64 -4.17 -2.51
C ALA A 191 17.35 -4.43 -1.73
N GLN A 192 16.34 -4.99 -2.41
CA GLN A 192 15.03 -5.29 -1.80
C GLN A 192 15.15 -6.36 -0.70
N GLN A 193 15.92 -7.43 -0.93
CA GLN A 193 16.12 -8.51 0.04
C GLN A 193 16.83 -8.00 1.30
N GLU A 194 17.89 -7.22 1.16
CA GLU A 194 18.64 -6.70 2.31
C GLU A 194 17.84 -5.62 3.07
N ALA A 195 17.09 -4.77 2.37
CA ALA A 195 16.14 -3.86 3.01
C ALA A 195 15.05 -4.63 3.79
N MET A 196 14.54 -5.74 3.24
CA MET A 196 13.54 -6.58 3.91
C MET A 196 14.10 -7.21 5.19
N LYS A 197 15.28 -7.85 5.11
CA LYS A 197 15.96 -8.40 6.29
C LYS A 197 16.20 -7.31 7.35
N LYS A 198 16.55 -6.10 6.91
CA LYS A 198 16.79 -4.99 7.83
C LYS A 198 15.53 -4.53 8.54
N VAL A 199 14.40 -4.35 7.83
CA VAL A 199 13.14 -3.98 8.48
C VAL A 199 12.65 -5.07 9.42
N GLU A 200 12.81 -6.36 9.08
CA GLU A 200 12.47 -7.48 9.95
C GLU A 200 13.31 -7.49 11.24
N ALA A 201 14.60 -7.17 11.13
CA ALA A 201 15.48 -7.06 12.30
C ALA A 201 15.14 -5.85 13.20
N ILE A 202 14.81 -4.70 12.59
CA ILE A 202 14.43 -3.48 13.32
C ILE A 202 13.05 -3.66 13.98
N ILE A 203 12.08 -4.19 13.23
CA ILE A 203 10.70 -4.40 13.67
C ILE A 203 10.54 -5.87 14.09
N ASN A 204 11.35 -6.25 15.07
CA ASN A 204 11.24 -7.54 15.74
C ASN A 204 9.93 -7.64 16.55
N ASN A 205 9.68 -8.78 17.18
CA ASN A 205 8.42 -9.01 17.91
C ASN A 205 8.14 -7.98 19.01
N ASP A 206 9.17 -7.54 19.74
CA ASP A 206 9.02 -6.56 20.82
C ASP A 206 8.69 -5.17 20.26
N GLN A 207 9.41 -4.74 19.23
CA GLN A 207 9.12 -3.47 18.55
C GLN A 207 7.75 -3.49 17.89
N TRP A 208 7.35 -4.62 17.31
CA TRP A 208 6.01 -4.80 16.76
C TRP A 208 4.94 -4.70 17.85
N LEU A 209 5.15 -5.25 19.03
CA LEU A 209 4.19 -5.13 20.15
C LEU A 209 4.02 -3.67 20.60
N ILE A 210 5.12 -2.92 20.66
CA ILE A 210 5.09 -1.47 20.96
C ILE A 210 4.29 -0.73 19.89
N ILE A 211 4.55 -1.00 18.60
CA ILE A 211 3.81 -0.40 17.49
C ILE A 211 2.33 -0.78 17.57
N LYS A 212 2.01 -2.06 17.80
CA LYS A 212 0.64 -2.56 17.93
C LYS A 212 -0.13 -1.80 19.01
N THR A 213 0.47 -1.67 20.20
CA THR A 213 -0.13 -0.95 21.34
C THR A 213 -0.34 0.53 21.04
N ALA A 214 0.64 1.17 20.41
CA ALA A 214 0.53 2.57 20.02
C ALA A 214 -0.55 2.78 18.94
N VAL A 215 -0.67 1.88 17.96
CA VAL A 215 -1.72 1.91 16.92
C VAL A 215 -3.11 1.73 17.54
N GLN A 216 -3.24 0.84 18.53
CA GLN A 216 -4.51 0.68 19.26
C GLN A 216 -4.91 1.97 19.98
N THR A 217 -3.97 2.58 20.70
CA THR A 217 -4.22 3.79 21.49
C THR A 217 -4.49 5.02 20.61
N GLU A 218 -3.59 5.31 19.67
CA GLU A 218 -3.72 6.46 18.78
C GLU A 218 -4.85 6.28 17.76
N GLY A 219 -5.07 5.05 17.31
CA GLY A 219 -6.16 4.72 16.38
C GLY A 219 -7.52 4.93 17.02
N LYS A 220 -7.69 4.52 18.28
CA LYS A 220 -8.92 4.77 19.05
C LYS A 220 -9.22 6.27 19.15
N GLU A 221 -8.23 7.07 19.54
CA GLU A 221 -8.40 8.52 19.67
C GLU A 221 -8.68 9.22 18.33
N ALA A 222 -8.01 8.79 17.26
CA ALA A 222 -8.26 9.30 15.92
C ALA A 222 -9.67 8.95 15.42
N LEU A 223 -10.10 7.69 15.61
CA LEU A 223 -11.43 7.24 15.22
C LEU A 223 -12.51 8.01 15.97
N LYS A 224 -12.34 8.19 17.30
CA LYS A 224 -13.26 8.95 18.15
C LYS A 224 -13.46 10.39 17.66
N LYS A 225 -12.38 11.06 17.25
CA LYS A 225 -12.45 12.42 16.68
C LYS A 225 -13.20 12.46 15.35
N ASN A 226 -13.08 11.39 14.55
CA ASN A 226 -13.73 11.31 13.24
C ASN A 226 -15.19 10.85 13.30
N LEU A 227 -15.68 10.31 14.42
CA LEU A 227 -17.07 9.82 14.57
C LEU A 227 -18.13 10.85 14.14
N THR A 228 -17.98 12.11 14.57
CA THR A 228 -18.93 13.17 14.20
C THR A 228 -18.92 13.46 12.70
N GLU A 229 -17.76 13.37 12.04
CA GLU A 229 -17.67 13.49 10.59
C GLU A 229 -18.26 12.26 9.89
N ILE A 230 -18.05 11.05 10.42
CA ILE A 230 -18.65 9.81 9.88
C ILE A 230 -20.18 9.86 9.92
N ILE A 231 -20.80 10.60 10.84
CA ILE A 231 -22.26 10.81 10.85
C ILE A 231 -22.66 11.94 9.90
N LYS A 232 -21.89 13.03 9.82
CA LYS A 232 -22.24 14.23 9.04
C LYS A 232 -21.95 14.12 7.55
N LYS A 233 -20.82 13.52 7.15
CA LYS A 233 -20.43 13.32 5.73
C LYS A 233 -21.29 12.28 5.01
N ASN A 234 -22.08 11.58 5.79
CA ASN A 234 -22.77 10.39 5.41
C ASN A 234 -24.24 10.69 5.63
N ASP A 235 -24.91 11.08 4.56
CA ASP A 235 -26.36 10.90 4.41
C ASP A 235 -26.76 9.42 4.58
N LEU A 236 -26.02 8.55 5.27
CA LEU A 236 -26.29 7.12 5.38
C LEU A 236 -27.67 6.84 5.96
N ILE A 237 -28.15 7.68 6.90
CA ILE A 237 -29.52 7.59 7.41
C ILE A 237 -30.51 7.95 6.30
N ASP A 238 -30.29 9.06 5.61
CA ASP A 238 -31.19 9.54 4.54
C ASP A 238 -31.19 8.60 3.34
N GLU A 239 -30.02 8.18 2.87
CA GLU A 239 -29.84 7.18 1.84
C GLU A 239 -30.52 5.86 2.22
N THR A 240 -30.49 5.47 3.49
CA THR A 240 -31.22 4.27 3.94
C THR A 240 -32.72 4.48 3.87
N ILE A 241 -33.23 5.61 4.36
CA ILE A 241 -34.66 5.96 4.27
C ILE A 241 -35.11 6.00 2.80
N LEU A 242 -34.35 6.67 1.93
CA LEU A 242 -34.63 6.81 0.51
C LEU A 242 -34.54 5.48 -0.25
N THR A 243 -33.56 4.63 0.08
CA THR A 243 -33.44 3.28 -0.50
C THR A 243 -34.66 2.43 -0.15
N ILE A 244 -35.09 2.43 1.11
CA ILE A 244 -36.27 1.67 1.55
C ILE A 244 -37.56 2.26 0.96
N ALA A 245 -37.65 3.59 0.86
CA ALA A 245 -38.75 4.29 0.21
C ALA A 245 -38.78 4.09 -1.31
N ASN A 246 -37.72 3.53 -1.92
CA ASN A 246 -37.53 3.45 -3.36
C ASN A 246 -37.67 4.84 -4.04
N VAL A 247 -36.95 5.81 -3.49
CA VAL A 247 -36.88 7.20 -3.97
C VAL A 247 -35.42 7.53 -4.28
N PRO A 248 -35.10 8.08 -5.48
CA PRO A 248 -33.74 8.42 -5.83
C PRO A 248 -33.19 9.59 -4.99
N LYS A 249 -31.89 9.56 -4.68
CA LYS A 249 -31.21 10.69 -4.04
C LYS A 249 -31.18 11.87 -5.01
N LYS A 250 -31.69 13.05 -4.60
CA LYS A 250 -31.51 14.28 -5.39
C LYS A 250 -30.06 14.74 -5.23
N SER A 251 -29.40 14.99 -6.37
CA SER A 251 -28.02 15.47 -6.45
C SER A 251 -27.91 16.93 -6.01
#